data_AF-A0A3N5IQ79-F1
#
_entry.id   AF-A0A3N5IQ79-F1
#
_cell.length_a   1.000
_cell.length_b   1.000
_cell.length_c   1.000
_cell.angle_alpha   90.00
_cell.angle_beta   90.00
_cell.angle_gamma   90.00
#
_symmetry.space_group_name_H-M   'P 1'
#
loop_
_entity.id
_entity.type
_entity.pdbx_description
1 polymer ?
#
loop_
_entity_poly.entity_id
_entity_poly.type
_entity_poly.pdbx_seq_one_letter_code
_entity_poly.pdbx_strand_id
1 'polypeptide(L)'
;MHITDKGGIYHQLGEKIDNLHVKAPWNETWHSILKELYTTDEADVVIKMPYTLSTLERISQITKIEKTRLQNILESLCRKGLVMDLWNEDHGRYYYITWPIAIGIFEFTMMRTDDNINKKKMADLFHEYFGSVHAANFSNNEQVSALRVIPVEESIIDGNRTEFFDYEKASSLIENTDKWAIGLCSCRIEKLHNANKGCDAPTDCCSLLGIGAEYGIRNNLARKSRNPKCWTILPGRRNMISSSAP
;
A
#
# COMPACT_ATOMS: atom_id res chain seq x y z
N MET A 1 -17.00 -6.77 24.65
CA MET A 1 -17.39 -7.71 23.58
C MET A 1 -16.16 -8.56 23.25
N HIS A 2 -16.34 -9.87 23.11
CA HIS A 2 -15.33 -10.88 23.44
C HIS A 2 -14.12 -10.97 22.48
N ILE A 3 -12.93 -10.68 23.01
CA ILE A 3 -11.63 -11.05 22.42
C ILE A 3 -11.50 -12.58 22.53
N THR A 4 -11.93 -13.34 21.52
CA THR A 4 -11.87 -14.82 21.54
C THR A 4 -10.91 -15.45 20.54
N ASP A 5 -10.07 -14.66 19.86
CA ASP A 5 -9.07 -15.20 18.91
C ASP A 5 -7.62 -15.08 19.41
N LYS A 6 -7.39 -14.96 20.73
CA LYS A 6 -6.03 -14.99 21.28
C LYS A 6 -5.36 -16.31 20.91
N GLY A 7 -4.34 -16.24 20.05
CA GLY A 7 -3.61 -17.40 19.52
C GLY A 7 -4.20 -18.03 18.25
N GLY A 8 -5.32 -17.53 17.75
CA GLY A 8 -5.86 -17.97 16.46
C GLY A 8 -5.07 -17.45 15.26
N ILE A 9 -5.39 -17.98 14.09
CA ILE A 9 -4.61 -17.73 12.87
C ILE A 9 -4.58 -16.24 12.49
N TYR A 10 -5.69 -15.52 12.66
CA TYR A 10 -5.72 -14.09 12.32
C TYR A 10 -5.00 -13.23 13.35
N HIS A 11 -4.94 -13.65 14.62
CA HIS A 11 -4.09 -13.01 15.63
C HIS A 11 -2.61 -13.13 15.28
N GLN A 12 -2.16 -14.33 14.93
CA GLN A 12 -0.78 -14.56 14.47
C GLN A 12 -0.46 -13.77 13.20
N LEU A 13 -1.41 -13.67 12.26
CA LEU A 13 -1.27 -12.83 11.07
C LEU A 13 -1.16 -11.35 11.44
N GLY A 14 -1.96 -10.89 12.40
CA GLY A 14 -1.89 -9.53 12.93
C GLY A 14 -0.51 -9.23 13.52
N GLU A 15 0.01 -10.11 14.36
CA GLU A 15 1.36 -10.01 14.93
C GLU A 15 2.45 -10.03 13.86
N LYS A 16 2.30 -10.87 12.82
CA LYS A 16 3.20 -10.90 11.67
C LYS A 16 3.25 -9.54 10.97
N ILE A 17 2.10 -8.94 10.70
CA ILE A 17 2.02 -7.66 9.99
C ILE A 17 2.50 -6.50 10.88
N ASP A 18 2.20 -6.51 12.18
CA ASP A 18 2.68 -5.47 13.12
C ASP A 18 4.20 -5.43 13.27
N ASN A 19 4.87 -6.56 13.03
CA ASN A 19 6.34 -6.66 13.04
C ASN A 19 7.00 -6.26 11.71
N LEU A 20 6.23 -5.76 10.73
CA LEU A 20 6.78 -5.08 9.56
C LEU A 20 7.18 -3.64 9.93
N HIS A 21 7.59 -2.87 8.91
CA HIS A 21 8.11 -1.51 9.08
C HIS A 21 7.05 -0.45 9.40
N VAL A 22 5.75 -0.78 9.30
CA VAL A 22 4.64 0.08 9.76
C VAL A 22 3.84 -0.70 10.79
N LYS A 23 3.69 -0.15 11.99
CA LYS A 23 2.93 -0.76 13.08
C LYS A 23 1.45 -0.88 12.73
N ALA A 24 0.87 -2.02 13.05
CA ALA A 24 -0.51 -2.41 12.84
C ALA A 24 -1.05 -2.98 14.17
N PRO A 25 -1.32 -2.12 15.17
CA PRO A 25 -1.68 -2.56 16.51
C PRO A 25 -2.96 -3.40 16.50
N TRP A 26 -2.98 -4.46 17.31
CA TRP A 26 -4.12 -5.37 17.38
C TRP A 26 -5.37 -4.72 17.99
N ASN A 27 -6.51 -4.84 17.30
CA ASN A 27 -7.85 -4.57 17.82
C ASN A 27 -8.91 -5.34 17.00
N GLU A 28 -10.19 -5.24 17.40
CA GLU A 28 -11.30 -5.94 16.74
C GLU A 28 -11.52 -5.49 15.28
N THR A 29 -11.27 -4.21 14.98
CA THR A 29 -11.35 -3.65 13.63
C THR A 29 -10.30 -4.30 12.73
N TRP A 30 -9.06 -4.46 13.23
CA TRP A 30 -7.99 -5.12 12.51
C TRP A 30 -8.28 -6.60 12.27
N HIS A 31 -8.77 -7.29 13.29
CA HIS A 31 -9.20 -8.68 13.17
C HIS A 31 -10.26 -8.84 12.06
N SER A 32 -11.23 -7.94 12.04
CA SER A 32 -12.27 -7.91 11.01
C SER A 32 -11.68 -7.69 9.61
N ILE A 33 -10.76 -6.72 9.46
CA ILE A 33 -10.06 -6.48 8.18
C ILE A 33 -9.33 -7.74 7.71
N LEU A 34 -8.56 -8.40 8.58
CA LEU A 34 -7.81 -9.60 8.20
C LEU A 34 -8.72 -10.74 7.75
N LYS A 35 -9.86 -10.94 8.42
CA LYS A 35 -10.84 -11.97 8.05
C LYS A 35 -11.53 -11.71 6.70
N GLU A 36 -11.70 -10.45 6.33
CA GLU A 36 -12.26 -10.11 5.01
C GLU A 36 -11.24 -10.29 3.88
N LEU A 37 -9.96 -10.07 4.17
CA LEU A 37 -8.90 -10.07 3.14
C LEU A 37 -8.27 -11.44 2.89
N TYR A 38 -8.09 -12.23 3.94
CA TYR A 38 -7.36 -13.48 3.89
C TYR A 38 -8.27 -14.68 4.13
N THR A 39 -8.03 -15.74 3.36
CA THR A 39 -8.44 -17.09 3.78
C THR A 39 -7.47 -17.62 4.84
N THR A 40 -7.86 -18.66 5.56
CA THR A 40 -6.99 -19.30 6.56
C THR A 40 -5.72 -19.88 5.93
N ASP A 41 -5.82 -20.47 4.73
CA ASP A 41 -4.66 -21.03 4.01
C ASP A 41 -3.68 -19.91 3.60
N GLU A 42 -4.19 -18.78 3.13
CA GLU A 42 -3.38 -17.61 2.78
C GLU A 42 -2.72 -17.00 4.02
N ALA A 43 -3.45 -16.89 5.12
CA ALA A 43 -2.92 -16.39 6.39
C ALA A 43 -1.76 -17.26 6.90
N ASP A 44 -1.90 -18.59 6.88
CA ASP A 44 -0.85 -19.53 7.31
C ASP A 44 0.44 -19.36 6.51
N VAL A 45 0.33 -19.14 5.19
CA VAL A 45 1.49 -18.85 4.34
C VAL A 45 2.16 -17.55 4.75
N VAL A 46 1.40 -16.47 4.89
CA VAL A 46 1.96 -15.14 5.20
C VAL A 46 2.61 -15.09 6.58
N ILE A 47 2.03 -15.74 7.59
CA ILE A 47 2.61 -15.87 8.93
C ILE A 47 4.03 -16.46 8.86
N LYS A 48 4.20 -17.51 8.04
CA LYS A 48 5.45 -18.25 7.90
C LYS A 48 6.45 -17.60 6.93
N MET A 49 6.01 -16.70 6.06
CA MET A 49 6.90 -16.02 5.10
C MET A 49 8.01 -15.24 5.83
N PRO A 50 9.25 -15.22 5.33
CA PRO A 50 10.29 -14.36 5.88
C PRO A 50 9.93 -12.88 5.79
N TYR A 51 10.50 -12.05 6.68
CA TYR A 51 10.38 -10.58 6.61
C TYR A 51 11.23 -9.95 5.48
N THR A 52 11.96 -10.77 4.72
CA THR A 52 12.85 -10.35 3.64
C THR A 52 12.41 -10.97 2.32
N LEU A 53 12.80 -10.32 1.21
CA LEU A 53 12.58 -10.84 -0.14
C LEU A 53 13.01 -12.30 -0.24
N SER A 54 12.06 -13.16 -0.63
CA SER A 54 12.25 -14.60 -0.62
C SER A 54 11.72 -15.24 -1.89
N THR A 55 12.45 -16.21 -2.41
CA THR A 55 12.03 -16.96 -3.60
C THR A 55 10.94 -17.97 -3.26
N LEU A 56 10.24 -18.46 -4.28
CA LEU A 56 9.28 -19.56 -4.13
C LEU A 56 9.90 -20.78 -3.42
N GLU A 57 11.14 -21.14 -3.76
CA GLU A 57 11.89 -22.24 -3.15
C GLU A 57 12.01 -22.06 -1.64
N ARG A 58 12.46 -20.87 -1.22
CA ARG A 58 12.69 -20.58 0.20
C ARG A 58 11.38 -20.62 0.97
N ILE A 59 10.31 -20.04 0.41
CA ILE A 59 9.01 -20.03 1.06
C ILE A 59 8.47 -21.46 1.15
N SER A 60 8.56 -22.26 0.07
CA SER A 60 8.16 -23.67 0.07
C SER A 60 8.91 -24.49 1.12
N GLN A 61 10.22 -24.28 1.29
CA GLN A 61 11.02 -24.96 2.30
C GLN A 61 10.58 -24.64 3.74
N ILE A 62 10.11 -23.42 3.99
CA ILE A 62 9.68 -22.96 5.33
C ILE A 62 8.24 -23.40 5.60
N THR A 63 7.32 -23.19 4.64
CA THR A 63 5.90 -23.51 4.78
C THR A 63 5.62 -25.01 4.67
N LYS A 64 6.54 -25.77 4.06
CA LYS A 64 6.37 -27.18 3.69
C LYS A 64 5.23 -27.42 2.69
N ILE A 65 4.81 -26.38 1.98
CA ILE A 65 3.81 -26.47 0.92
C ILE A 65 4.50 -26.77 -0.40
N GLU A 66 3.92 -27.68 -1.18
CA GLU A 66 4.39 -27.99 -2.53
C GLU A 66 4.37 -26.73 -3.42
N LYS A 67 5.38 -26.60 -4.29
CA LYS A 67 5.65 -25.35 -5.03
C LYS A 67 4.48 -24.90 -5.91
N THR A 68 3.83 -25.80 -6.62
CA THR A 68 2.69 -25.50 -7.50
C THR A 68 1.51 -24.96 -6.70
N ARG A 69 1.17 -25.62 -5.58
CA ARG A 69 0.13 -25.11 -4.67
C ARG A 69 0.52 -23.76 -4.08
N LEU A 70 1.77 -23.61 -3.62
CA LEU A 70 2.25 -22.36 -3.03
C LEU A 70 2.24 -21.21 -4.04
N GLN A 71 2.62 -21.47 -5.29
CA GLN A 71 2.59 -20.50 -6.38
C GLN A 71 1.17 -19.95 -6.57
N ASN A 72 0.15 -20.82 -6.62
CA ASN A 72 -1.25 -20.39 -6.73
C ASN A 72 -1.69 -19.53 -5.54
N ILE A 73 -1.28 -19.87 -4.32
CA ILE A 73 -1.58 -19.08 -3.12
C ILE A 73 -0.91 -17.70 -3.20
N LEU A 74 0.38 -17.64 -3.58
CA LEU A 74 1.12 -16.40 -3.72
C LEU A 74 0.54 -15.51 -4.83
N GLU A 75 0.13 -16.08 -5.96
CA GLU A 75 -0.54 -15.34 -7.03
C GLU A 75 -1.87 -14.75 -6.59
N SER A 76 -2.68 -15.49 -5.81
CA SER A 76 -3.90 -14.96 -5.18
C SER A 76 -3.58 -13.79 -4.25
N LEU A 77 -2.59 -13.95 -3.37
CA LEU A 77 -2.14 -12.90 -2.45
C LEU A 77 -1.63 -11.65 -3.17
N CYS A 78 -0.92 -11.82 -4.30
CA CYS A 78 -0.42 -10.70 -5.11
C CYS A 78 -1.56 -9.96 -5.80
N ARG A 79 -2.52 -10.67 -6.40
CA ARG A 79 -3.73 -10.07 -7.00
C ARG A 79 -4.59 -9.33 -5.98
N LYS A 80 -4.65 -9.83 -4.74
CA LYS A 80 -5.37 -9.17 -3.63
C LYS A 80 -4.63 -7.95 -3.07
N GLY A 81 -3.37 -7.72 -3.45
CA GLY A 81 -2.57 -6.61 -2.91
C GLY A 81 -2.00 -6.87 -1.51
N LEU A 82 -1.83 -8.13 -1.13
CA LEU A 82 -1.45 -8.56 0.23
C LEU A 82 0.02 -9.01 0.32
N VAL A 83 0.56 -9.48 -0.81
CA VAL A 83 1.98 -9.80 -1.01
C VAL A 83 2.47 -9.07 -2.25
N MET A 84 3.71 -8.60 -2.21
CA MET A 84 4.42 -8.09 -3.37
C MET A 84 5.20 -9.20 -4.03
N ASP A 85 5.11 -9.30 -5.35
CA ASP A 85 6.04 -10.05 -6.18
C ASP A 85 6.94 -9.10 -6.99
N LEU A 86 8.23 -9.41 -7.03
CA LEU A 86 9.25 -8.65 -7.73
C LEU A 86 9.99 -9.57 -8.69
N TRP A 87 9.97 -9.26 -9.98
CA TRP A 87 10.78 -9.96 -10.96
C TRP A 87 12.21 -9.44 -10.89
N ASN A 88 13.18 -10.34 -10.74
CA ASN A 88 14.58 -10.01 -10.84
C ASN A 88 15.13 -10.56 -12.16
N GLU A 89 15.47 -9.66 -13.08
CA GLU A 89 15.98 -10.01 -14.42
C GLU A 89 17.30 -10.79 -14.35
N ASP A 90 18.24 -10.34 -13.52
CA ASP A 90 19.57 -10.97 -13.38
C ASP A 90 19.48 -12.42 -12.90
N HIS A 91 18.50 -12.70 -12.04
CA HIS A 91 18.29 -14.02 -11.46
C HIS A 91 17.23 -14.85 -12.19
N GLY A 92 16.52 -14.25 -13.16
CA GLY A 92 15.44 -14.88 -13.94
C GLY A 92 14.33 -15.47 -13.07
N ARG A 93 13.99 -14.84 -11.94
CA ARG A 93 13.01 -15.39 -10.99
C ARG A 93 12.28 -14.34 -10.16
N TYR A 94 11.16 -14.75 -9.57
CA TYR A 94 10.38 -13.93 -8.64
C TYR A 94 10.88 -14.00 -7.19
N TYR A 95 10.80 -12.85 -6.54
CA TYR A 95 10.93 -12.68 -5.10
C TYR A 95 9.63 -12.16 -4.51
N TYR A 96 9.28 -12.62 -3.33
CA TYR A 96 8.05 -12.27 -2.64
C TYR A 96 8.34 -11.64 -1.28
N ILE A 97 7.52 -10.67 -0.89
CA ILE A 97 7.55 -10.03 0.44
C ILE A 97 6.14 -9.61 0.85
N THR A 98 5.81 -9.70 2.14
CA THR A 98 4.52 -9.28 2.68
C THR A 98 4.41 -7.76 2.70
N TRP A 99 3.26 -7.23 2.27
CA TRP A 99 2.99 -5.79 2.40
C TRP A 99 2.67 -5.40 3.85
N PRO A 100 3.13 -4.23 4.33
CA PRO A 100 2.66 -3.62 5.57
C PRO A 100 1.20 -3.14 5.42
N ILE A 101 0.62 -2.67 6.53
CA ILE A 101 -0.73 -2.08 6.54
C ILE A 101 -0.86 -0.87 5.60
N ALA A 102 0.07 0.09 5.68
CA ALA A 102 0.07 1.33 4.90
C ALA A 102 1.25 1.35 3.90
N ILE A 103 1.01 1.85 2.68
CA ILE A 103 1.82 1.55 1.47
C ILE A 103 1.90 0.04 1.24
N GLY A 104 0.76 -0.55 0.91
CA GLY A 104 0.61 -2.00 0.98
C GLY A 104 -0.86 -2.40 1.07
N ILE A 105 -1.21 -3.16 2.11
CA ILE A 105 -2.51 -3.81 2.27
C ILE A 105 -3.65 -2.81 2.04
N PHE A 106 -3.69 -1.68 2.74
CA PHE A 106 -4.73 -0.66 2.56
C PHE A 106 -4.77 -0.13 1.12
N GLU A 107 -3.60 0.27 0.61
CA GLU A 107 -3.49 0.94 -0.69
C GLU A 107 -4.01 0.03 -1.81
N PHE A 108 -3.44 -1.15 -1.93
CA PHE A 108 -3.79 -2.07 -3.00
C PHE A 108 -5.19 -2.67 -2.81
N THR A 109 -5.66 -2.85 -1.58
CA THR A 109 -7.04 -3.24 -1.32
C THR A 109 -8.03 -2.22 -1.87
N MET A 110 -7.80 -0.93 -1.63
CA MET A 110 -8.71 0.12 -2.11
C MET A 110 -8.52 0.45 -3.60
N MET A 111 -7.40 0.04 -4.20
CA MET A 111 -7.15 0.13 -5.65
C MET A 111 -7.88 -0.94 -6.47
N ARG A 112 -8.21 -2.08 -5.85
CA ARG A 112 -8.87 -3.21 -6.53
C ARG A 112 -10.15 -2.78 -7.22
N THR A 113 -10.36 -3.31 -8.42
CA THR A 113 -11.58 -3.12 -9.21
C THR A 113 -12.41 -4.39 -9.33
N ASP A 114 -11.99 -5.48 -8.69
CA ASP A 114 -12.77 -6.72 -8.69
C ASP A 114 -13.97 -6.64 -7.73
N ASP A 115 -15.04 -7.37 -8.07
CA ASP A 115 -16.30 -7.37 -7.31
C ASP A 115 -16.24 -8.26 -6.05
N ASN A 116 -15.12 -8.94 -5.80
CA ASN A 116 -15.00 -9.84 -4.64
C ASN A 116 -14.75 -9.09 -3.33
N ILE A 117 -14.70 -7.75 -3.35
CA ILE A 117 -14.49 -6.93 -2.16
C ILE A 117 -15.64 -5.94 -1.96
N ASN A 118 -16.24 -5.98 -0.77
CA ASN A 118 -17.20 -4.96 -0.37
C ASN A 118 -16.46 -3.67 -0.03
N LYS A 119 -16.25 -2.81 -1.03
CA LYS A 119 -15.50 -1.55 -0.88
C LYS A 119 -16.04 -0.65 0.20
N LYS A 120 -17.36 -0.60 0.40
CA LYS A 120 -17.98 0.20 1.47
C LYS A 120 -17.59 -0.32 2.85
N LYS A 121 -17.78 -1.62 3.07
CA LYS A 121 -17.40 -2.25 4.35
C LYS A 121 -15.91 -2.07 4.64
N MET A 122 -15.06 -2.26 3.64
CA MET A 122 -13.61 -2.08 3.80
C MET A 122 -13.23 -0.63 4.07
N ALA A 123 -13.85 0.33 3.38
CA ALA A 123 -13.64 1.75 3.64
C ALA A 123 -14.00 2.11 5.08
N ASP A 124 -15.17 1.67 5.57
CA ASP A 124 -15.61 1.91 6.94
C ASP A 124 -14.64 1.30 7.97
N LEU A 125 -14.19 0.05 7.75
CA LEU A 125 -13.22 -0.62 8.61
C LEU A 125 -11.85 0.07 8.63
N PHE A 126 -11.31 0.41 7.45
CA PHE A 126 -10.02 1.12 7.39
C PHE A 126 -10.12 2.49 8.04
N HIS A 127 -11.19 3.25 7.76
CA HIS A 127 -11.42 4.55 8.38
C HIS A 127 -11.31 4.50 9.90
N GLU A 128 -12.00 3.54 10.51
CA GLU A 128 -11.97 3.31 11.96
C GLU A 128 -10.58 2.87 12.44
N TYR A 129 -9.91 1.98 11.69
CA TYR A 129 -8.64 1.40 12.11
C TYR A 129 -7.47 2.38 12.05
N PHE A 130 -7.42 3.28 11.05
CA PHE A 130 -6.28 4.15 10.80
C PHE A 130 -5.98 5.12 11.94
N GLY A 131 -6.94 5.42 12.82
CA GLY A 131 -6.69 6.17 14.06
C GLY A 131 -5.68 5.46 14.98
N SER A 132 -5.82 4.13 15.12
CA SER A 132 -4.89 3.31 15.92
C SER A 132 -3.53 3.17 15.24
N VAL A 133 -3.51 2.99 13.92
CA VAL A 133 -2.26 2.96 13.13
C VAL A 133 -1.49 4.27 13.27
N HIS A 134 -2.18 5.41 13.13
CA HIS A 134 -1.56 6.73 13.31
C HIS A 134 -0.97 6.88 14.71
N ALA A 135 -1.74 6.52 15.74
CA ALA A 135 -1.28 6.61 17.11
C ALA A 135 -0.01 5.75 17.36
N ALA A 136 0.01 4.51 16.87
CA ALA A 136 1.14 3.60 17.06
C ALA A 136 2.44 4.01 16.33
N ASN A 137 2.33 4.76 15.23
CA ASN A 137 3.48 5.12 14.39
C ASN A 137 3.95 6.58 14.57
N PHE A 138 3.12 7.49 15.11
CA PHE A 138 3.42 8.94 15.13
C PHE A 138 3.20 9.65 16.48
N SER A 139 2.84 8.95 17.57
CA SER A 139 2.48 9.63 18.84
C SER A 139 3.66 10.04 19.73
N ASN A 140 4.89 9.61 19.45
CA ASN A 140 6.04 9.88 20.31
C ASN A 140 6.89 11.07 19.85
N ASN A 141 6.24 12.09 19.26
CA ASN A 141 6.91 13.28 18.74
C ASN A 141 7.98 12.95 17.68
N GLU A 142 7.66 11.99 16.81
CA GLU A 142 8.58 11.47 15.80
C GLU A 142 9.05 12.59 14.87
N GLN A 143 10.37 12.68 14.69
CA GLN A 143 11.00 13.72 13.86
C GLN A 143 11.20 13.28 12.41
N VAL A 144 11.00 12.00 12.11
CA VAL A 144 11.23 11.39 10.80
C VAL A 144 9.97 10.65 10.37
N SER A 145 9.50 10.93 9.16
CA SER A 145 8.35 10.25 8.56
C SER A 145 8.77 8.90 7.97
N ALA A 146 7.89 7.90 8.05
CA ALA A 146 8.03 6.65 7.30
C ALA A 146 7.90 6.87 5.77
N LEU A 147 7.26 7.99 5.37
CA LEU A 147 7.13 8.40 3.98
C LEU A 147 8.26 9.34 3.60
N ARG A 148 8.86 9.09 2.42
CA ARG A 148 9.84 9.97 1.82
C ARG A 148 9.17 11.24 1.30
N VAL A 149 9.71 12.40 1.68
CA VAL A 149 9.32 13.68 1.07
C VAL A 149 10.10 13.85 -0.23
N ILE A 150 9.39 14.07 -1.33
CA ILE A 150 9.95 14.39 -2.64
C ILE A 150 9.64 15.86 -2.95
N PRO A 151 10.63 16.77 -2.98
CA PRO A 151 10.42 18.15 -3.40
C PRO A 151 9.88 18.24 -4.83
N VAL A 152 8.91 19.13 -5.01
CA VAL A 152 8.47 19.62 -6.32
C VAL A 152 9.15 20.96 -6.51
N GLU A 153 10.13 21.02 -7.42
CA GLU A 153 11.06 22.14 -7.50
C GLU A 153 10.35 23.49 -7.72
N GLU A 154 9.26 23.53 -8.50
CA GLU A 154 8.48 24.74 -8.76
C GLU A 154 7.70 25.27 -7.55
N SER A 155 7.65 24.51 -6.45
CA SER A 155 6.99 24.92 -5.20
C SER A 155 7.94 25.56 -4.19
N ILE A 156 9.25 25.56 -4.47
CA ILE A 156 10.28 26.06 -3.56
C ILE A 156 10.47 27.56 -3.79
N ILE A 157 10.39 28.34 -2.71
CA ILE A 157 10.54 29.81 -2.76
C ILE A 157 12.02 30.15 -2.98
N ASP A 158 12.31 31.01 -3.95
CA ASP A 158 13.66 31.41 -4.44
C ASP A 158 14.66 31.87 -3.36
N GLY A 159 14.22 32.15 -2.13
CA GLY A 159 15.07 32.60 -1.02
C GLY A 159 15.92 31.50 -0.37
N ASN A 160 15.52 30.24 -0.49
CA ASN A 160 16.28 29.10 0.02
C ASN A 160 16.91 28.35 -1.15
N ARG A 161 18.18 28.64 -1.45
CA ARG A 161 18.99 27.94 -2.46
C ARG A 161 19.42 26.55 -1.96
N THR A 162 18.47 25.71 -1.60
CA THR A 162 18.75 24.30 -1.30
C THR A 162 18.80 23.55 -2.61
N GLU A 163 20.00 23.14 -3.03
CA GLU A 163 20.16 22.22 -4.15
C GLU A 163 19.82 20.81 -3.69
N PHE A 164 18.97 20.13 -4.46
CA PHE A 164 18.60 18.73 -4.22
C PHE A 164 19.38 17.83 -5.18
N PHE A 165 19.70 16.62 -4.73
CA PHE A 165 20.24 15.62 -5.64
C PHE A 165 19.16 15.14 -6.61
N ASP A 166 19.57 14.66 -7.79
CA ASP A 166 18.62 14.23 -8.82
C ASP A 166 17.73 13.08 -8.35
N TYR A 167 18.21 12.19 -7.47
CA TYR A 167 17.36 11.13 -6.91
C TYR A 167 16.29 11.64 -5.93
N GLU A 168 16.34 12.91 -5.53
CA GLU A 168 15.40 13.59 -4.61
C GLU A 168 14.39 14.46 -5.34
N LYS A 169 14.66 14.84 -6.59
CA LYS A 169 13.79 15.71 -7.39
C LYS A 169 12.61 14.94 -7.99
N ALA A 170 11.41 15.54 -7.94
CA ALA A 170 10.25 14.98 -8.62
C ALA A 170 10.48 14.87 -10.12
N SER A 171 11.03 15.91 -10.76
CA SER A 171 11.32 15.95 -12.20
C SER A 171 12.19 14.76 -12.65
N SER A 172 13.30 14.51 -11.95
CA SER A 172 14.23 13.44 -12.27
C SER A 172 13.64 12.05 -12.04
N LEU A 173 12.81 11.84 -11.01
CA LEU A 173 12.10 10.56 -10.83
C LEU A 173 11.14 10.28 -12.00
N ILE A 174 10.53 11.33 -12.55
CA ILE A 174 9.65 11.25 -13.71
C ILE A 174 10.48 10.97 -14.98
N GLU A 175 11.55 11.72 -15.22
CA GLU A 175 12.36 11.58 -16.44
C GLU A 175 13.08 10.23 -16.53
N ASN A 176 13.53 9.69 -15.39
CA ASN A 176 14.34 8.48 -15.34
C ASN A 176 13.52 7.17 -15.25
N THR A 177 12.18 7.23 -15.28
CA THR A 177 11.35 6.02 -15.25
C THR A 177 10.67 5.75 -16.60
N ASP A 178 10.86 4.53 -17.11
CA ASP A 178 10.28 4.05 -18.36
C ASP A 178 8.89 3.40 -18.14
N LYS A 179 8.56 3.08 -16.88
CA LYS A 179 7.39 2.30 -16.50
C LYS A 179 6.45 3.10 -15.63
N TRP A 180 5.23 3.20 -16.13
CA TRP A 180 4.19 4.08 -15.61
C TRP A 180 2.87 3.34 -15.50
N ALA A 181 2.20 3.49 -14.36
CA ALA A 181 0.84 3.01 -14.19
C ALA A 181 -0.03 4.03 -13.45
N ILE A 182 -1.32 4.02 -13.78
CA ILE A 182 -2.34 4.81 -13.09
C ILE A 182 -3.36 3.84 -12.51
N GLY A 183 -3.58 3.92 -11.20
CA GLY A 183 -4.63 3.18 -10.50
C GLY A 183 -5.65 4.13 -9.87
N LEU A 184 -6.63 3.53 -9.21
CA LEU A 184 -7.54 4.30 -8.36
C LEU A 184 -6.79 4.84 -7.15
N CYS A 185 -7.09 6.06 -6.70
CA CYS A 185 -6.52 6.63 -5.50
C CYS A 185 -7.17 5.99 -4.28
N SER A 186 -6.45 5.05 -3.65
CA SER A 186 -6.87 4.32 -2.46
C SER A 186 -7.53 5.21 -1.40
N CYS A 187 -6.89 6.33 -1.04
CA CYS A 187 -7.41 7.30 -0.08
C CYS A 187 -8.70 8.00 -0.56
N ARG A 188 -8.85 8.27 -1.86
CA ARG A 188 -10.07 8.89 -2.40
C ARG A 188 -11.20 7.88 -2.54
N ILE A 189 -10.89 6.62 -2.86
CA ILE A 189 -11.87 5.54 -2.91
C ILE A 189 -12.38 5.21 -1.50
N GLU A 190 -11.50 5.15 -0.50
CA GLU A 190 -11.92 5.01 0.90
C GLU A 190 -12.89 6.12 1.28
N LYS A 191 -12.51 7.38 1.07
CA LYS A 191 -13.38 8.54 1.33
C LYS A 191 -14.68 8.57 0.54
N LEU A 192 -14.68 8.13 -0.72
CA LEU A 192 -15.88 8.06 -1.55
C LEU A 192 -16.91 7.07 -0.96
N HIS A 193 -16.42 5.97 -0.38
CA HIS A 193 -17.28 4.91 0.15
C HIS A 193 -17.56 5.04 1.65
N ASN A 194 -16.71 5.74 2.41
CA ASN A 194 -16.95 6.11 3.79
C ASN A 194 -17.84 7.37 3.83
N ALA A 195 -19.07 7.23 4.35
CA ALA A 195 -20.21 8.15 4.20
C ALA A 195 -20.02 9.59 4.73
N ASN A 196 -18.81 10.00 5.10
CA ASN A 196 -18.55 11.22 5.83
C ASN A 196 -17.87 12.33 5.02
N LYS A 197 -17.08 12.06 3.97
CA LYS A 197 -16.37 13.12 3.21
C LYS A 197 -15.98 12.70 1.79
N GLY A 198 -16.69 13.20 0.77
CA GLY A 198 -16.22 13.12 -0.61
C GLY A 198 -14.93 13.92 -0.85
N CYS A 199 -14.20 13.59 -1.91
CA CYS A 199 -13.06 14.37 -2.40
C CYS A 199 -13.35 14.82 -3.83
N ASP A 200 -13.29 16.12 -4.11
CA ASP A 200 -13.59 16.68 -5.44
C ASP A 200 -12.55 16.34 -6.51
N ALA A 201 -11.41 15.78 -6.09
CA ALA A 201 -10.32 15.48 -6.99
C ALA A 201 -10.49 14.08 -7.62
N PRO A 202 -10.07 13.87 -8.88
CA PRO A 202 -10.35 12.65 -9.64
C PRO A 202 -9.93 11.37 -8.92
N THR A 203 -10.73 10.32 -8.97
CA THR A 203 -10.38 9.05 -8.30
C THR A 203 -9.34 8.23 -9.08
N ASP A 204 -9.17 8.47 -10.37
CA ASP A 204 -8.26 7.75 -11.27
C ASP A 204 -6.90 8.43 -11.44
N CYS A 205 -6.25 8.76 -10.31
CA CYS A 205 -5.02 9.57 -10.32
C CYS A 205 -3.83 8.98 -9.54
N CYS A 206 -3.97 7.81 -8.92
CA CYS A 206 -2.86 7.23 -8.17
C CYS A 206 -1.76 6.82 -9.14
N SER A 207 -0.58 7.41 -9.01
CA SER A 207 0.52 7.23 -9.96
C SER A 207 1.55 6.28 -9.37
N LEU A 208 1.90 5.24 -10.11
CA LEU A 208 2.91 4.25 -9.76
C LEU A 208 4.03 4.31 -10.78
N LEU A 209 5.28 4.19 -10.29
CA LEU A 209 6.51 4.31 -11.07
C LEU A 209 7.35 3.04 -10.94
N GLY A 210 8.16 2.74 -11.96
CA GLY A 210 9.15 1.66 -11.91
C GLY A 210 8.60 0.33 -11.42
N ILE A 211 9.21 -0.24 -10.37
CA ILE A 211 8.82 -1.52 -9.77
C ILE A 211 7.36 -1.54 -9.29
N GLY A 212 6.84 -0.42 -8.79
CA GLY A 212 5.46 -0.31 -8.35
C GLY A 212 4.48 -0.31 -9.53
N ALA A 213 4.87 0.31 -10.65
CA ALA A 213 4.08 0.29 -11.88
C ALA A 213 3.97 -1.13 -12.45
N GLU A 214 5.08 -1.87 -12.51
CA GLU A 214 5.10 -3.26 -12.95
C GLU A 214 4.21 -4.14 -12.10
N TYR A 215 4.37 -4.06 -10.77
CA TYR A 215 3.56 -4.80 -9.81
C TYR A 215 2.07 -4.49 -10.00
N GLY A 216 1.72 -3.21 -10.07
CA GLY A 216 0.33 -2.78 -10.23
C GLY A 216 -0.29 -3.23 -11.55
N ILE A 217 0.46 -3.20 -12.65
CA ILE A 217 0.00 -3.67 -13.97
C ILE A 217 -0.19 -5.19 -13.96
N ARG A 218 0.81 -5.96 -13.50
CA ARG A 218 0.77 -7.42 -13.52
C ARG A 218 -0.39 -7.98 -12.69
N ASN A 219 -0.67 -7.34 -11.55
CA ASN A 219 -1.70 -7.78 -10.61
C ASN A 219 -3.08 -7.13 -10.85
N ASN A 220 -3.27 -6.40 -11.96
CA ASN A 220 -4.51 -5.69 -12.30
C ASN A 220 -4.98 -4.67 -11.24
N LEU A 221 -4.04 -4.05 -10.54
CA LEU A 221 -4.30 -2.99 -9.55
C LEU A 221 -4.17 -1.59 -10.19
N ALA A 222 -3.47 -1.48 -11.31
CA ALA A 222 -3.30 -0.26 -12.07
C ALA A 222 -3.20 -0.55 -13.58
N ARG A 223 -3.56 0.42 -14.42
CA ARG A 223 -3.40 0.32 -15.87
C ARG A 223 -2.11 1.00 -16.32
N LYS A 224 -1.45 0.44 -17.34
CA LYS A 224 -0.28 1.07 -17.96
C LYS A 224 -0.65 2.47 -18.45
N SER A 225 0.19 3.45 -18.13
CA SER A 225 0.12 4.79 -18.68
C SER A 225 1.35 5.06 -19.52
N ARG A 226 1.21 5.93 -20.54
CA ARG A 226 2.36 6.53 -21.24
C ARG A 226 2.46 8.03 -20.96
N ASN A 227 1.54 8.56 -20.16
CA ASN A 227 1.37 9.98 -19.98
C ASN A 227 1.38 10.34 -18.48
N PRO A 228 2.32 11.19 -18.03
CA PRO A 228 2.39 11.69 -16.65
C PRO A 228 1.24 12.65 -16.27
N LYS A 229 0.21 12.85 -17.11
CA LYS A 229 -0.90 13.80 -16.91
C LYS A 229 -1.58 13.79 -15.53
N CYS A 230 -1.45 12.75 -14.71
CA CYS A 230 -1.90 12.75 -13.31
C CYS A 230 -1.11 13.73 -12.41
N TRP A 231 0.12 14.12 -12.79
CA TRP A 231 0.90 15.13 -12.07
C TRP A 231 0.40 16.57 -12.28
N THR A 232 -0.43 16.81 -13.31
CA THR A 232 -1.16 18.10 -13.49
C THR A 232 -2.14 18.40 -12.36
N ILE A 233 -2.29 17.51 -11.37
CA ILE A 233 -3.13 17.69 -10.18
C ILE A 233 -2.41 18.48 -9.07
N LEU A 234 -1.07 18.62 -9.14
CA LEU A 234 -0.29 19.39 -8.15
C LEU A 234 -0.51 20.92 -8.18
N PRO A 235 -0.75 21.61 -9.32
CA PRO A 235 -0.93 23.07 -9.30
C PRO A 235 -2.30 23.53 -8.76
N GLY A 236 -3.29 22.62 -8.64
CA GLY A 236 -4.70 22.96 -8.45
C GLY A 236 -5.13 23.35 -7.03
N ARG A 237 -4.23 23.37 -6.02
CA ARG A 237 -4.57 23.73 -4.62
C ARG A 237 -3.88 24.98 -4.09
N ARG A 238 -3.53 25.95 -4.95
CA ARG A 238 -3.03 27.26 -4.48
C ARG A 238 -4.08 28.12 -3.76
N ASN A 239 -5.39 27.82 -3.84
CA ASN A 239 -6.45 28.72 -3.37
C ASN A 239 -7.32 28.23 -2.19
N MET A 240 -6.88 27.26 -1.37
CA MET A 240 -7.71 26.76 -0.24
C MET A 240 -7.13 27.03 1.17
N ILE A 241 -6.06 27.82 1.30
CA ILE A 241 -5.52 28.23 2.62
C ILE A 241 -5.87 29.69 2.97
N SER A 242 -6.56 30.44 2.09
CA SER A 242 -6.93 31.84 2.34
C SER A 242 -8.44 32.07 2.41
N SER A 243 -9.18 31.34 3.26
CA SER A 243 -10.51 31.79 3.71
C SER A 243 -11.06 30.93 4.85
N SER A 244 -10.49 31.05 6.05
CA SER A 244 -11.24 30.85 7.30
C SER A 244 -10.35 31.15 8.52
N ALA A 245 -10.22 32.43 8.84
CA ALA A 245 -9.97 32.90 10.19
C ALA A 245 -10.65 34.27 10.33
N PRO A 246 -11.66 34.44 11.21
CA PRO A 246 -11.66 35.58 12.09
C PRO A 246 -10.55 35.45 13.15
#